data_AF-A0A1E7W4P7-F1
#
_entry.id   AF-A0A1E7W4P7-F1
#
_cell.length_a   1.000
_cell.length_b   1.000
_cell.length_c   1.000
_cell.angle_alpha   90.00
_cell.angle_beta   90.00
_cell.angle_gamma   90.00
#
_symmetry.space_group_name_H-M   'P 1'
#
loop_
_entity.id
_entity.type
_entity.pdbx_description
1 polymer ?
#
loop_
_entity_poly.entity_id
_entity_poly.type
_entity_poly.pdbx_seq_one_letter_code
_entity_poly.pdbx_strand_id
1 'polypeptide(L)'
;MSDEYISGGRQLDDFLKTLSTKVEKNIMRSALRQGANAFKDAVKANIPVDSGALRRSVRVATKAKGGRVTASLRVGNKRAWYGHMVEFGTSAHQILPKNAKALAIAGVAVRSVDHPGATPRPFMRPAFDSKGAAAVQAVATQIRARLTAEGINVPAPEVD
;
A
#
# COMPACT_ATOMS: atom_id res chain seq x y z
N MET A 1 -14.61 1.53 9.58
CA MET A 1 -13.87 2.35 8.59
C MET A 1 -14.00 3.76 9.09
N SER A 2 -12.90 4.44 9.39
CA SER A 2 -12.92 5.83 9.80
C SER A 2 -13.29 6.68 8.58
N ASP A 3 -14.50 7.21 8.53
CA ASP A 3 -14.89 8.23 7.57
C ASP A 3 -14.23 9.55 7.99
N GLU A 4 -12.97 9.74 7.60
CA GLU A 4 -12.35 11.06 7.63
C GLU A 4 -13.05 11.92 6.58
N TYR A 5 -13.97 12.77 7.01
CA TYR A 5 -14.60 13.77 6.17
C TYR A 5 -13.55 14.82 5.79
N ILE A 6 -13.09 14.79 4.55
CA ILE A 6 -12.21 15.83 4.00
C ILE A 6 -13.09 17.06 3.68
N SER A 7 -12.90 18.15 4.43
CA SER A 7 -13.52 19.43 4.10
C SER A 7 -13.03 19.94 2.73
N GLY A 8 -13.93 20.53 1.93
CA GLY A 8 -13.54 21.12 0.63
C GLY A 8 -13.29 20.13 -0.52
N GLY A 9 -13.34 18.82 -0.29
CA GLY A 9 -12.97 17.81 -1.31
C GLY A 9 -13.87 17.83 -2.55
N ARG A 10 -15.17 18.13 -2.38
CA ARG A 10 -16.13 18.25 -3.50
C ARG A 10 -15.84 19.48 -4.36
N GLN A 11 -15.61 20.63 -3.73
CA GLN A 11 -15.25 21.88 -4.41
C GLN A 11 -13.95 21.72 -5.21
N LEU A 12 -12.97 21.02 -4.64
CA LEU A 12 -11.72 20.70 -5.32
C LEU A 12 -11.95 19.80 -6.54
N ASP A 13 -12.75 18.74 -6.41
CA ASP A 13 -13.08 17.83 -7.52
C ASP A 13 -13.77 18.57 -8.66
N ASP A 14 -14.74 19.42 -8.35
CA ASP A 14 -15.46 20.21 -9.36
C ASP A 14 -14.55 21.23 -10.05
N PHE A 15 -13.65 21.90 -9.30
CA PHE A 15 -12.63 22.75 -9.88
C PHE A 15 -11.70 21.99 -10.83
N LEU A 16 -11.21 20.82 -10.42
CA LEU A 16 -10.30 20.02 -11.23
C LEU A 16 -10.95 19.54 -12.55
N LYS A 17 -12.26 19.29 -12.56
CA LYS A 17 -13.02 18.95 -13.79
C LYS A 17 -13.13 20.11 -14.79
N THR A 18 -12.99 21.36 -14.34
CA THR A 18 -12.94 22.51 -15.27
C THR A 18 -11.65 22.55 -16.09
N LEU A 19 -10.59 21.89 -15.60
CA LEU A 19 -9.32 21.78 -16.31
C LEU A 19 -9.42 20.77 -17.45
N SER A 20 -8.48 20.84 -18.39
CA SER A 20 -8.41 19.81 -19.43
C SER A 20 -8.19 18.42 -18.82
N THR A 21 -8.86 17.40 -19.37
CA THR A 21 -8.79 16.03 -18.84
C THR A 21 -7.36 15.47 -18.75
N LYS A 22 -6.42 15.98 -19.56
CA LYS A 22 -5.01 15.59 -19.52
C LYS A 22 -4.31 16.19 -18.30
N VAL A 23 -4.54 17.47 -18.03
CA VAL A 23 -3.97 18.18 -16.88
C VAL A 23 -4.51 17.55 -15.59
N GLU A 24 -5.83 17.47 -15.44
CA GLU A 24 -6.49 16.82 -14.30
C GLU A 24 -5.91 15.44 -13.98
N LYS A 25 -5.84 14.54 -14.98
CA LYS A 25 -5.29 13.19 -14.81
C LYS A 25 -3.83 13.20 -14.36
N ASN A 26 -3.01 14.11 -14.85
CA ASN A 26 -1.60 14.19 -14.50
C ASN A 26 -1.41 14.72 -13.07
N ILE A 27 -2.18 15.73 -12.68
CA ILE A 27 -2.23 16.26 -11.32
C ILE A 27 -2.63 15.14 -10.35
N MET A 28 -3.78 14.51 -10.59
CA MET A 28 -4.31 13.45 -9.72
C MET A 28 -3.39 12.23 -9.64
N ARG A 29 -2.81 11.81 -10.77
CA ARG A 29 -1.85 10.70 -10.78
C ARG A 29 -0.59 11.01 -9.96
N SER A 30 -0.09 12.24 -10.05
CA SER A 30 1.07 12.69 -9.28
C SER A 30 0.74 12.76 -7.78
N ALA A 31 -0.39 13.37 -7.44
CA ALA A 31 -0.82 13.58 -6.06
C ALA A 31 -1.12 12.27 -5.33
N LEU A 32 -1.94 11.40 -5.91
CA LEU A 32 -2.26 10.10 -5.32
C LEU A 32 -1.03 9.20 -5.20
N ARG A 33 -0.04 9.35 -6.09
CA ARG A 33 1.22 8.62 -5.95
C ARG A 33 2.02 9.08 -4.73
N GLN A 34 2.03 10.37 -4.43
CA GLN A 34 2.72 10.89 -3.24
C GLN A 34 2.01 10.48 -1.94
N GLY A 35 0.69 10.54 -1.89
CA GLY A 35 -0.07 9.97 -0.77
C GLY A 35 0.24 8.49 -0.55
N ALA A 36 0.30 7.71 -1.64
CA ALA A 36 0.66 6.30 -1.57
C ALA A 36 2.13 6.05 -1.15
N ASN A 37 3.05 6.98 -1.45
CA ASN A 37 4.43 6.89 -0.99
C ASN A 37 4.55 7.07 0.54
N ALA A 38 3.71 7.92 1.16
CA ALA A 38 3.67 8.04 2.61
C ALA A 38 3.35 6.70 3.30
N PHE A 39 2.40 5.94 2.75
CA PHE A 39 2.11 4.58 3.22
C PHE A 39 3.22 3.59 2.90
N LYS A 40 3.85 3.69 1.73
CA LYS A 40 4.93 2.80 1.28
C LYS A 40 6.08 2.74 2.28
N ASP A 41 6.47 3.88 2.84
CA ASP A 41 7.60 3.96 3.76
C ASP A 41 7.25 3.36 5.12
N ALA A 42 6.05 3.62 5.63
CA ALA A 42 5.55 2.97 6.85
C ALA A 42 5.41 1.45 6.68
N VAL A 43 4.87 0.99 5.55
CA VAL A 43 4.80 -0.45 5.23
C VAL A 43 6.19 -1.07 5.21
N LYS A 44 7.17 -0.42 4.58
CA LYS A 44 8.55 -0.92 4.55
C LYS A 44 9.22 -0.97 5.92
N ALA A 45 8.81 -0.11 6.86
CA ALA A 45 9.31 -0.11 8.23
C ALA A 45 8.70 -1.25 9.06
N ASN A 46 7.42 -1.56 8.84
CA ASN A 46 6.69 -2.58 9.58
C ASN A 46 6.95 -4.02 9.09
N ILE A 47 7.42 -4.19 7.85
CA ILE A 47 7.70 -5.52 7.30
C ILE A 47 8.85 -6.20 8.07
N PRO A 48 8.63 -7.42 8.62
CA PRO A 48 9.69 -8.23 9.19
C PRO A 48 10.77 -8.53 8.15
N VAL A 49 12.04 -8.31 8.51
CA VAL A 49 13.18 -8.50 7.60
C VAL A 49 13.88 -9.81 7.95
N ASP A 50 13.83 -10.73 6.99
CA ASP A 50 14.69 -11.91 6.95
C ASP A 50 15.65 -11.76 5.74
N SER A 51 15.30 -12.30 4.57
CA SER A 51 16.02 -12.05 3.31
C SER A 51 15.83 -10.64 2.69
N GLY A 52 14.91 -9.84 3.23
CA GLY A 52 14.49 -8.53 2.71
C GLY A 52 13.73 -8.55 1.38
N ALA A 53 13.45 -9.71 0.80
CA ALA A 53 12.74 -9.82 -0.49
C ALA A 53 11.34 -9.21 -0.45
N LEU A 54 10.63 -9.38 0.67
CA LEU A 54 9.30 -8.80 0.89
C LEU A 54 9.36 -7.27 0.92
N ARG A 55 10.30 -6.68 1.67
CA ARG A 55 10.51 -5.22 1.73
C ARG A 55 10.86 -4.60 0.37
N ARG A 56 11.64 -5.30 -0.45
CA ARG A 56 11.97 -4.88 -1.83
C ARG A 56 10.77 -4.98 -2.79
N SER A 57 9.77 -5.80 -2.49
CA SER A 57 8.60 -6.02 -3.36
C SER A 57 7.54 -4.91 -3.28
N VAL A 58 7.63 -4.05 -2.26
CA VAL A 58 6.67 -2.97 -2.00
C VAL A 58 6.76 -1.90 -3.08
N ARG A 59 5.67 -1.73 -3.85
CA ARG A 59 5.59 -0.77 -4.95
C ARG A 59 4.24 -0.07 -5.00
N VAL A 60 4.25 1.17 -5.50
CA VAL A 60 3.04 1.94 -5.77
C VAL A 60 2.70 1.84 -7.25
N ALA A 61 1.46 1.47 -7.55
CA ALA A 61 0.93 1.41 -8.91
C ALA A 61 -0.27 2.35 -9.05
N THR A 62 -0.22 3.22 -10.04
CA THR A 62 -1.31 4.15 -10.37
C THR A 62 -2.05 3.67 -11.61
N LYS A 63 -3.38 3.67 -11.57
CA LYS A 63 -4.25 3.35 -12.72
C LYS A 63 -5.21 4.49 -12.95
N ALA A 64 -5.46 4.84 -14.21
CA ALA A 64 -6.53 5.77 -14.60
C ALA A 64 -7.50 5.02 -15.51
N LYS A 65 -8.77 4.93 -15.13
CA LYS A 65 -9.82 4.28 -15.94
C LYS A 65 -11.15 5.01 -15.71
N GLY A 66 -11.87 5.32 -16.78
CA GLY A 66 -13.20 5.95 -16.71
C GLY A 66 -13.22 7.27 -15.94
N GLY A 67 -12.26 8.16 -16.20
CA GLY A 67 -12.13 9.45 -15.48
C GLY A 67 -11.56 9.36 -14.07
N ARG A 68 -11.56 8.18 -13.42
CA ARG A 68 -11.04 8.02 -12.06
C ARG A 68 -9.57 7.61 -12.06
N VAL A 69 -8.77 8.26 -11.22
CA VAL A 69 -7.39 7.87 -10.92
C VAL A 69 -7.35 7.15 -9.58
N THR A 70 -6.65 6.03 -9.52
CA THR A 70 -6.48 5.21 -8.31
C THR A 70 -5.01 4.90 -8.11
N ALA A 71 -4.50 5.16 -6.92
CA ALA A 71 -3.20 4.66 -6.48
C ALA A 71 -3.41 3.41 -5.61
N SER A 72 -2.61 2.38 -5.87
CA SER A 72 -2.64 1.10 -5.16
C SER A 72 -1.25 0.79 -4.64
N LEU A 73 -1.14 0.47 -3.35
CA LEU A 73 0.09 -0.07 -2.76
C LEU A 73 0.07 -1.58 -2.94
N ARG A 74 1.12 -2.12 -3.57
CA ARG A 74 1.24 -3.55 -3.89
C ARG A 74 2.45 -4.13 -3.17
N VAL A 75 2.22 -5.21 -2.46
CA VAL A 75 3.26 -6.00 -1.78
C VAL A 75 3.23 -7.40 -2.34
N GLY A 76 4.41 -7.97 -2.59
CA GLY A 76 4.56 -9.28 -3.21
C GLY A 76 4.91 -9.24 -4.70
N ASN A 77 5.67 -10.25 -5.11
CA ASN A 77 6.07 -10.56 -6.48
C ASN A 77 6.35 -12.07 -6.58
N LYS A 78 6.88 -12.57 -7.71
CA LYS A 78 7.19 -14.01 -7.88
C LYS A 78 8.12 -14.58 -6.78
N ARG A 79 8.98 -13.75 -6.16
CA ARG A 79 9.90 -14.14 -5.07
C ARG A 79 9.31 -13.93 -3.67
N ALA A 80 8.41 -12.97 -3.52
CA ALA A 80 7.74 -12.60 -2.27
C ALA A 80 6.24 -12.95 -2.31
N TRP A 81 5.91 -14.12 -2.87
CA TRP A 81 4.52 -14.60 -2.99
C TRP A 81 3.88 -14.83 -1.62
N TYR A 82 4.70 -15.11 -0.60
CA TYR A 82 4.32 -15.34 0.78
C TYR A 82 3.90 -14.09 1.57
N GLY A 83 3.91 -12.89 0.98
CA GLY A 83 3.59 -11.65 1.70
C GLY A 83 2.22 -11.65 2.39
N HIS A 84 1.21 -12.28 1.78
CA HIS A 84 -0.12 -12.42 2.37
C HIS A 84 -0.14 -13.36 3.59
N MET A 85 0.68 -14.42 3.59
CA MET A 85 0.84 -15.31 4.74
C MET A 85 1.53 -14.60 5.91
N VAL A 86 2.39 -13.62 5.65
CA VAL A 86 3.00 -12.79 6.70
C VAL A 86 1.98 -11.82 7.28
N GLU A 87 1.17 -11.16 6.43
CA GLU A 87 0.15 -10.21 6.89
C GLU A 87 -0.93 -10.88 7.75
N PHE A 88 -1.45 -12.04 7.30
CA PHE A 88 -2.62 -12.68 7.90
C PHE A 88 -2.29 -13.91 8.76
N GLY A 89 -1.07 -14.42 8.70
CA GLY A 89 -0.71 -15.70 9.31
C GLY A 89 -1.22 -16.89 8.50
N THR A 90 -0.99 -18.09 9.04
CA THR A 90 -1.52 -19.36 8.48
C THR A 90 -2.11 -20.21 9.59
N SER A 91 -3.13 -21.00 9.28
CA SER A 91 -3.75 -21.92 10.24
C SER A 91 -2.88 -23.14 10.51
N ALA A 92 -3.14 -23.82 11.63
CA ALA A 92 -2.57 -25.13 11.90
C ALA A 92 -2.91 -26.11 10.78
N HIS A 93 -1.92 -26.88 10.33
CA HIS A 93 -2.08 -27.86 9.27
C HIS A 93 -1.02 -28.96 9.37
N GLN A 94 -1.39 -30.14 8.90
CA GLN A 94 -0.47 -31.27 8.82
C GLN A 94 0.31 -31.20 7.49
N ILE A 95 1.63 -31.28 7.59
CA ILE A 95 2.54 -31.33 6.45
C ILE A 95 2.82 -32.80 6.14
N LEU A 96 2.49 -33.21 4.92
CA LEU A 96 2.69 -34.55 4.40
C LEU A 96 3.72 -34.53 3.26
N PRO A 97 4.58 -35.57 3.14
CA PRO A 97 5.51 -35.68 2.02
C PRO A 97 4.74 -35.94 0.72
N LYS A 98 5.01 -35.15 -0.33
CA LYS A 98 4.33 -35.28 -1.63
C LYS A 98 4.96 -36.33 -2.54
N ASN A 99 6.29 -36.36 -2.61
CA ASN A 99 7.05 -37.21 -3.55
C ASN A 99 8.01 -38.19 -2.85
N ALA A 100 7.91 -38.33 -1.52
CA ALA A 100 8.83 -39.14 -0.71
C ALA A 100 8.07 -39.93 0.36
N LYS A 101 8.73 -40.94 0.95
CA LYS A 101 8.14 -41.78 2.02
C LYS A 101 8.16 -41.12 3.40
N ALA A 102 8.97 -40.07 3.58
CA ALA A 102 9.10 -39.31 4.82
C ALA A 102 9.62 -37.89 4.53
N LEU A 103 9.32 -36.96 5.44
CA LEU A 103 9.91 -35.62 5.52
C LEU A 103 11.18 -35.71 6.36
N ALA A 104 12.24 -35.03 5.94
CA ALA A 104 13.44 -34.85 6.76
C ALA A 104 13.33 -33.52 7.51
N ILE A 105 13.04 -33.58 8.81
CA ILE A 105 13.00 -32.40 9.69
C ILE A 105 14.05 -32.57 10.78
N ALA A 106 14.99 -31.62 10.86
CA ALA A 106 16.08 -31.63 11.84
C ALA A 106 16.89 -32.95 11.89
N GLY A 107 17.05 -33.63 10.75
CA GLY A 107 17.78 -34.90 10.65
C GLY A 107 16.95 -36.16 10.94
N VAL A 108 15.67 -36.03 11.31
CA VAL A 108 14.76 -37.16 11.58
C VAL A 108 13.78 -37.33 10.42
N ALA A 109 13.58 -38.59 9.99
CA ALA A 109 12.61 -38.95 8.98
C ALA A 109 11.23 -39.16 9.62
N VAL A 110 10.27 -38.28 9.33
CA VAL A 110 8.90 -38.33 9.88
C VAL A 110 7.87 -38.44 8.76
N ARG A 111 6.81 -39.23 8.98
CA ARG A 111 5.72 -39.42 7.98
C ARG A 111 4.83 -38.20 7.84
N SER A 112 4.69 -37.42 8.89
CA SER A 112 3.89 -36.20 8.91
C SER A 112 4.37 -35.28 10.02
N VAL A 113 4.14 -33.98 9.86
CA VAL A 113 4.43 -32.97 10.90
C VAL A 113 3.21 -32.09 11.09
N ASP A 114 2.76 -31.96 12.33
CA ASP A 114 1.70 -31.03 12.69
C ASP A 114 2.31 -29.64 12.90
N HIS A 115 2.09 -28.75 11.93
CA HIS A 115 2.57 -27.39 12.00
C HIS A 115 1.50 -26.50 12.65
N PRO A 116 1.80 -25.75 13.73
CA PRO A 116 0.81 -24.95 14.47
C PRO A 116 0.27 -23.76 13.65
N GLY A 117 0.89 -23.46 12.52
CA GLY A 117 0.61 -22.28 11.70
C GLY A 117 1.59 -21.16 12.01
N ALA A 118 1.61 -20.13 11.16
CA ALA A 118 2.44 -18.95 11.36
C ALA A 118 1.61 -17.82 11.99
N THR A 119 2.16 -17.15 13.00
CA THR A 119 1.51 -15.99 13.62
C THR A 119 1.51 -14.79 12.67
N PRO A 120 0.40 -14.04 12.57
CA PRO A 120 0.32 -12.85 11.73
C PRO A 120 1.29 -11.77 12.20
N ARG A 121 1.96 -11.13 11.25
CA ARG A 121 2.80 -9.95 11.46
C ARG A 121 2.30 -8.85 10.52
N PRO A 122 1.18 -8.19 10.85
CA PRO A 122 0.54 -7.23 9.97
C PRO A 122 1.43 -6.02 9.75
N PHE A 123 1.60 -5.62 8.49
CA PHE A 123 2.40 -4.47 8.08
C PHE A 123 1.59 -3.47 7.26
N MET A 124 0.55 -3.91 6.54
CA MET A 124 -0.30 -3.01 5.74
C MET A 124 -1.28 -2.26 6.64
N ARG A 125 -2.01 -2.98 7.50
CA ARG A 125 -3.04 -2.35 8.33
C ARG A 125 -2.47 -1.30 9.30
N PRO A 126 -1.39 -1.57 10.05
CA PRO A 126 -0.80 -0.56 10.93
C PRO A 126 -0.24 0.65 10.18
N ALA A 127 0.26 0.45 8.96
CA ALA A 127 0.73 1.56 8.13
C ALA A 127 -0.43 2.45 7.66
N PHE A 128 -1.58 1.86 7.35
CA PHE A 128 -2.78 2.62 6.99
C PHE A 128 -3.27 3.45 8.19
N ASP A 129 -3.43 2.81 9.34
CA ASP A 129 -3.98 3.46 10.54
C ASP A 129 -3.05 4.58 11.06
N SER A 130 -1.74 4.46 10.89
CA SER A 130 -0.76 5.46 11.39
C SER A 130 -0.44 6.61 10.44
N LYS A 131 -0.70 6.49 9.13
CA LYS A 131 -0.28 7.47 8.11
C LYS A 131 -1.43 8.15 7.35
N GLY A 132 -2.68 7.97 7.77
CA GLY A 132 -3.86 8.61 7.15
C GLY A 132 -3.68 10.11 6.93
N ALA A 133 -3.53 10.88 8.01
CA ALA A 133 -3.36 12.33 7.95
C ALA A 133 -2.15 12.77 7.11
N ALA A 134 -1.00 12.10 7.27
CA ALA A 134 0.21 12.41 6.52
C ALA A 134 0.04 12.16 5.01
N ALA A 135 -0.70 11.11 4.64
CA ALA A 135 -0.99 10.82 3.24
C ALA A 135 -1.92 11.88 2.63
N VAL A 136 -2.93 12.35 3.37
CA VAL A 136 -3.82 13.44 2.93
C VAL A 136 -3.03 14.74 2.71
N GLN A 137 -2.16 15.10 3.66
CA GLN A 137 -1.29 16.27 3.54
C GLN A 137 -0.34 16.16 2.34
N ALA A 138 0.25 14.98 2.09
CA ALA A 138 1.11 14.74 0.94
C ALA A 138 0.35 14.90 -0.39
N VAL A 139 -0.91 14.43 -0.45
CA VAL A 139 -1.79 14.64 -1.61
C VAL A 139 -2.06 16.13 -1.80
N ALA A 140 -2.50 16.85 -0.77
CA ALA A 140 -2.81 18.28 -0.85
C ALA A 140 -1.60 19.11 -1.30
N THR A 141 -0.44 18.86 -0.70
CA THR A 141 0.83 19.51 -1.06
C THR A 141 1.17 19.29 -2.52
N GLN A 142 1.02 18.06 -3.01
CA GLN A 142 1.34 17.73 -4.39
C GLN A 142 0.32 18.30 -5.40
N ILE A 143 -0.96 18.40 -5.03
CA ILE A 143 -1.98 19.08 -5.85
C ILE A 143 -1.61 20.55 -6.00
N ARG A 144 -1.31 21.24 -4.90
CA ARG A 144 -0.90 22.65 -4.92
C ARG A 144 0.32 22.86 -5.80
N ALA A 145 1.39 22.08 -5.58
CA ALA A 145 2.62 22.18 -6.37
C ALA A 145 2.37 22.01 -7.87
N ARG A 146 1.43 21.13 -8.25
CA ARG A 146 1.06 20.93 -9.64
C ARG A 146 0.19 22.06 -10.20
N LEU A 147 -0.75 22.61 -9.43
CA LEU A 147 -1.56 23.75 -9.86
C LEU A 147 -0.69 25.00 -10.06
N THR A 148 0.24 25.26 -9.15
CA THR A 148 1.20 26.37 -9.29
C THR A 148 2.07 26.21 -10.54
N ALA A 149 2.50 24.98 -10.87
CA ALA A 149 3.25 24.70 -12.10
C ALA A 149 2.42 24.93 -13.38
N GLU A 150 1.09 24.81 -13.31
CA GLU A 150 0.17 25.13 -14.41
C GLU A 150 -0.27 26.62 -14.39
N GLY A 151 0.35 27.45 -13.55
CA GLY A 151 0.09 28.90 -13.46
C GLY A 151 -1.11 29.28 -12.58
N ILE A 152 -1.71 28.31 -11.88
CA ILE A 152 -2.85 28.52 -10.99
C ILE A 152 -2.30 28.66 -9.56
N ASN A 153 -2.22 29.89 -9.06
CA ASN A 153 -1.72 30.13 -7.72
C ASN A 153 -2.83 29.86 -6.68
N VAL A 154 -2.63 28.85 -5.83
CA VAL A 154 -3.59 28.47 -4.79
C VAL A 154 -2.94 28.72 -3.43
N PRO A 155 -3.56 29.54 -2.55
CA PRO A 155 -3.00 29.82 -1.24
C PRO A 155 -2.77 28.54 -0.40
N ALA A 156 -1.85 28.63 0.57
CA ALA A 156 -1.59 27.58 1.55
C ALA A 156 -2.87 27.26 2.34
N PRO A 157 -3.04 26.03 2.89
CA PRO A 157 -4.22 25.73 3.67
C PRO A 157 -4.17 26.58 4.94
N GLU A 158 -5.26 27.27 5.28
CA GLU A 158 -5.45 27.79 6.63
C GLU A 158 -5.45 26.59 7.58
N VAL A 159 -4.51 26.60 8.52
CA VAL A 159 -4.37 25.56 9.53
C VAL A 159 -5.14 26.06 10.74
N ASP A 160 -6.40 25.64 10.86
CA ASP A 160 -7.16 25.73 12.11
C ASP A 160 -6.94 24.47 12.95
#